data_AF-A0AAV4EFK5-F1
#
_entry.id   AF-A0AAV4EFK5-F1
#
_cell.length_a   1.000
_cell.length_b   1.000
_cell.length_c   1.000
_cell.angle_alpha   90.00
_cell.angle_beta   90.00
_cell.angle_gamma   90.00
#
_symmetry.space_group_name_H-M   'P 1'
#
loop_
_entity.id
_entity.type
_entity.pdbx_description
1 polymer ?
#
loop_
_entity_poly.entity_id
_entity_poly.type
_entity_poly.pdbx_seq_one_letter_code
_entity_poly.pdbx_strand_id
1 'polypeptide(L)'
;MIRVKENADEVGISKERVHHIVTTVLGYRKVSARLVPRQLTVEMKAQGNDMCTQHLERHNVEGEAFLQYILTGDESWVHHYYLECEA
;
A
#
# COMPACT_ATOMS: atom_id res chain seq x y z
N MET A 1 -4.16 0.46 14.26
CA MET A 1 -3.27 -0.64 14.68
C MET A 1 -3.67 -1.06 16.08
N ILE A 2 -4.03 -2.33 16.30
CA ILE A 2 -4.43 -2.82 17.63
C ILE A 2 -3.18 -2.87 18.52
N ARG A 3 -3.25 -2.25 19.69
CA ARG A 3 -2.14 -2.20 20.65
C ARG A 3 -2.47 -3.12 21.83
N VAL A 4 -1.92 -4.34 21.75
CA VAL A 4 -2.22 -5.43 22.70
C VAL A 4 -1.99 -5.04 24.17
N LYS A 5 -0.94 -4.25 24.44
CA LYS A 5 -0.65 -3.78 25.80
C LYS A 5 -1.71 -2.81 26.32
N GLU A 6 -2.05 -1.78 25.55
CA GLU A 6 -3.02 -0.76 25.98
C GLU A 6 -4.39 -1.37 26.21
N ASN A 7 -4.82 -2.27 25.33
CA ASN A 7 -6.08 -3.00 25.50
C ASN A 7 -6.08 -3.93 26.73
N ALA A 8 -4.94 -4.54 27.06
CA ALA A 8 -4.79 -5.38 28.26
C ALA A 8 -4.94 -4.53 29.53
N ASP A 9 -4.30 -3.35 29.53
CA ASP A 9 -4.33 -2.40 30.63
C ASP A 9 -5.75 -1.79 30.80
N GLU A 10 -6.46 -1.49 29.71
CA GLU A 10 -7.83 -0.93 29.72
C GLU A 10 -8.89 -1.93 30.19
N VAL A 11 -8.82 -3.17 29.71
CA VAL A 11 -9.82 -4.21 29.99
C VAL A 11 -9.47 -5.03 31.25
N GLY A 12 -8.27 -4.84 31.81
CA GLY A 12 -7.82 -5.54 33.02
C GLY A 12 -7.59 -7.04 32.80
N ILE A 13 -7.23 -7.45 31.58
CA ILE A 13 -6.94 -8.85 31.23
C ILE A 13 -5.51 -9.02 30.75
N SER A 14 -4.99 -10.24 30.80
CA SER A 14 -3.61 -10.50 30.38
C SER A 14 -3.40 -10.24 28.89
N LYS A 15 -2.17 -9.87 28.49
CA LYS A 15 -1.79 -9.63 27.10
C LYS A 15 -2.02 -10.85 26.22
N GLU A 16 -1.79 -12.04 26.76
CA GLU A 16 -2.01 -13.33 26.10
C GLU A 16 -3.50 -13.52 25.80
N ARG A 17 -4.37 -13.13 26.73
CA ARG A 17 -5.82 -13.19 26.55
C ARG A 17 -6.28 -12.21 25.46
N VAL A 18 -5.78 -10.98 25.47
CA VAL A 18 -6.04 -10.01 24.39
C VAL A 18 -5.57 -10.55 23.05
N HIS A 19 -4.34 -11.09 22.98
CA HIS A 19 -3.79 -11.66 21.76
C HIS A 19 -4.64 -12.83 21.25
N HIS A 20 -5.08 -13.73 22.12
CA HIS A 20 -5.96 -14.84 21.77
C HIS A 20 -7.31 -14.37 21.24
N ILE A 21 -7.94 -13.38 21.89
CA ILE A 21 -9.21 -12.83 21.42
C ILE A 21 -9.03 -12.20 20.04
N VAL A 22 -8.02 -11.34 19.86
CA VAL A 22 -7.77 -10.64 18.59
C VAL A 22 -7.48 -11.63 17.46
N THR A 23 -6.64 -12.63 17.69
CA THR A 23 -6.17 -13.53 16.63
C THR A 23 -7.06 -14.76 16.40
N THR A 24 -7.57 -15.37 17.47
CA THR A 24 -8.28 -16.65 17.42
C THR A 24 -9.80 -16.47 17.43
N VAL A 25 -10.32 -15.59 18.29
CA VAL A 25 -11.78 -15.36 18.40
C VAL A 25 -12.28 -14.44 17.29
N LEU A 26 -11.58 -13.32 17.07
CA LEU A 26 -11.95 -12.32 16.07
C LEU A 26 -11.30 -12.53 14.70
N GLY A 27 -10.30 -13.43 14.61
CA GLY A 27 -9.64 -13.76 13.35
C GLY A 27 -8.75 -12.66 12.76
N TYR A 28 -8.37 -11.64 13.53
CA TYR A 28 -7.50 -10.57 13.04
C TYR A 28 -6.04 -11.03 12.95
N ARG A 29 -5.37 -10.62 11.88
CA ARG A 29 -3.92 -10.79 11.72
C ARG A 29 -3.21 -9.45 11.84
N LYS A 30 -2.02 -9.44 12.46
CA LYS A 30 -1.13 -8.29 12.37
C LYS A 30 -0.68 -8.12 10.91
N VAL A 31 -0.93 -6.93 10.35
CA VAL A 31 -0.44 -6.52 9.04
C VAL A 31 0.49 -5.33 9.22
N SER A 32 1.62 -5.33 8.51
CA SER A 32 2.47 -4.15 8.42
C SER A 32 1.79 -3.11 7.54
N ALA A 33 1.91 -1.84 7.92
CA ALA A 33 1.53 -0.76 7.03
C ALA A 33 2.44 -0.79 5.80
N ARG A 34 1.86 -0.65 4.61
CA ARG A 34 2.63 -0.44 3.38
C ARG A 34 2.91 1.05 3.22
N LEU A 35 4.09 1.38 2.72
CA LEU A 35 4.41 2.75 2.33
C LEU A 35 3.58 3.10 1.09
N VAL A 36 2.79 4.16 1.20
CA VAL A 36 2.05 4.75 0.07
C VAL A 36 2.66 6.12 -0.16
N PRO A 37 3.14 6.45 -1.39
CA PRO A 37 3.87 7.70 -1.66
C PRO A 37 3.10 8.96 -1.27
N ARG A 38 1.76 8.91 -1.34
CA ARG A 38 0.89 10.04 -1.02
C ARG A 38 -0.48 9.58 -0.53
N GLN A 39 -1.02 10.29 0.46
CA GLN A 39 -2.43 10.17 0.81
C GLN A 39 -3.29 10.91 -0.22
N LEU A 40 -4.04 10.16 -1.02
CA LEU A 40 -4.92 10.71 -2.04
C LEU A 40 -6.20 11.29 -1.43
N THR A 41 -6.64 12.44 -1.94
CA THR A 41 -7.98 12.99 -1.62
C THR A 41 -9.07 12.15 -2.27
N VAL A 42 -10.34 12.40 -1.90
CA VAL A 42 -11.48 11.68 -2.49
C VAL A 42 -11.57 11.97 -3.99
N GLU A 43 -11.32 13.21 -4.39
CA GLU A 43 -11.38 13.67 -5.77
C GLU A 43 -10.26 13.02 -6.61
N MET A 44 -9.03 12.95 -6.08
CA MET A 44 -7.92 12.26 -6.76
C MET A 44 -8.23 10.77 -6.99
N LYS A 45 -8.92 10.11 -6.04
CA LYS A 45 -9.32 8.71 -6.18
C LYS A 45 -10.42 8.55 -7.23
N ALA A 46 -11.42 9.44 -7.23
CA ALA A 46 -12.49 9.45 -8.22
C ALA A 46 -11.91 9.64 -9.63
N GLN A 47 -11.08 10.67 -9.81
CA GLN A 47 -10.41 10.93 -11.08
C GLN A 47 -9.54 9.75 -11.53
N GLY A 48 -8.78 9.14 -10.60
CA GLY A 48 -8.00 7.94 -10.89
C GLY A 48 -8.87 6.79 -11.38
N ASN A 49 -10.01 6.54 -10.73
CA ASN A 49 -10.95 5.50 -11.12
C ASN A 49 -11.58 5.75 -12.50
N ASP A 50 -11.97 7.00 -12.77
CA ASP A 50 -12.58 7.38 -14.05
C ASP A 50 -11.59 7.17 -15.21
N MET A 51 -10.34 7.61 -15.04
CA MET A 51 -9.28 7.39 -16.03
C MET A 51 -9.00 5.90 -16.25
N CYS A 52 -8.88 5.12 -15.18
CA CYS A 52 -8.69 3.67 -15.28
C CYS A 52 -9.85 2.99 -16.02
N THR A 53 -11.08 3.40 -15.74
CA THR A 53 -12.28 2.85 -16.40
C THR A 53 -12.25 3.16 -17.90
N GLN A 54 -11.97 4.40 -18.27
CA GLN A 54 -11.86 4.81 -19.67
C GLN A 54 -10.75 4.04 -20.41
N HIS A 55 -9.58 3.87 -19.79
CA HIS A 55 -8.49 3.09 -20.38
C HIS A 55 -8.84 1.62 -20.56
N LEU A 56 -9.56 1.03 -19.59
CA LEU A 56 -10.02 -0.36 -19.66
C LEU A 56 -11.06 -0.55 -20.76
N GLU A 57 -12.04 0.34 -20.87
CA GLU A 57 -13.03 0.32 -21.96
C GLU A 57 -12.37 0.41 -23.33
N ARG A 58 -11.42 1.33 -23.48
CA ARG A 58 -10.66 1.48 -24.72
C ARG A 58 -9.85 0.23 -25.05
N HIS A 59 -9.17 -0.35 -24.06
CA HIS A 59 -8.47 -1.61 -24.23
C HIS A 59 -9.41 -2.75 -24.62
N ASN A 60 -10.64 -2.81 -24.09
CA ASN A 60 -11.61 -3.84 -24.48
C ASN A 60 -12.06 -3.72 -25.95
N VAL A 61 -12.01 -2.52 -26.53
CA VAL A 61 -12.37 -2.27 -27.94
C VAL A 61 -11.18 -2.49 -28.87
N GLU A 62 -10.01 -1.94 -28.53
CA GLU A 62 -8.82 -1.90 -29.38
C GLU A 62 -7.87 -3.09 -29.14
N GLY A 63 -7.99 -3.77 -28.00
CA GLY A 63 -7.11 -4.87 -27.59
C GLY A 63 -5.65 -4.42 -27.41
N GLU A 64 -4.73 -5.34 -27.70
CA GLU A 64 -3.28 -5.11 -27.58
C GLU A 64 -2.76 -3.99 -28.50
N ALA A 65 -3.47 -3.68 -29.59
CA ALA A 65 -3.07 -2.59 -30.50
C ALA A 65 -3.00 -1.24 -29.76
N PHE A 66 -3.88 -1.01 -28.78
CA PHE A 66 -3.83 0.19 -27.94
C PHE A 66 -2.52 0.30 -27.17
N LEU A 67 -2.05 -0.81 -26.58
CA LEU A 67 -0.84 -0.83 -25.75
C LEU A 67 0.44 -0.66 -26.59
N GLN A 68 0.44 -1.17 -27.82
CA GLN A 68 1.61 -1.08 -28.73
C GLN A 68 2.02 0.35 -29.07
N TYR A 69 1.11 1.32 -28.96
CA TYR A 69 1.39 2.74 -29.24
C TYR A 69 1.71 3.56 -27.99
N ILE A 70 1.70 2.95 -26.79
CA ILE A 70 2.03 3.66 -25.55
C ILE A 70 3.55 3.71 -25.40
N LEU A 71 4.12 4.90 -25.59
CA LEU A 71 5.50 5.20 -25.21
C LEU A 71 5.49 5.90 -23.84
N THR A 72 6.06 5.27 -22.82
CA THR A 72 6.19 5.83 -21.48
C THR A 72 7.65 5.97 -21.08
N GLY A 73 7.96 7.01 -20.32
CA GLY A 73 9.28 7.26 -19.74
C GLY A 73 9.14 8.09 -18.46
N ASP A 74 10.02 7.84 -17.49
CA ASP A 74 10.12 8.61 -16.26
C ASP A 74 11.59 8.71 -15.84
N GLU A 75 11.92 9.73 -15.06
CA GLU A 75 13.29 9.97 -14.58
C GLU A 75 13.48 9.34 -13.20
N SER A 76 14.59 8.62 -13.02
CA SER A 76 14.97 8.07 -11.73
C SER A 76 16.31 8.65 -11.28
N TRP A 77 16.37 9.07 -10.02
CA TRP A 77 17.61 9.56 -9.41
C TRP A 77 18.59 8.39 -9.22
N VAL A 78 19.80 8.53 -9.76
CA VAL A 78 20.89 7.58 -9.54
C VAL A 78 21.81 8.14 -8.46
N HIS A 79 21.89 7.47 -7.32
CA HIS A 79 22.81 7.84 -6.26
C HIS A 79 24.19 7.20 -6.50
N HIS A 80 25.23 8.02 -6.67
CA HIS A 80 26.60 7.55 -6.79
C HIS A 80 27.24 7.48 -5.40
N TYR A 81 27.63 6.27 -4.97
CA TYR A 81 28.27 6.04 -3.68
C TYR A 81 29.79 5.94 -3.86
N TYR A 82 30.54 6.92 -3.38
CA TYR A 82 32.00 6.81 -3.23
C TYR A 82 32.30 6.14 -1.89
N LEU A 83 32.89 4.94 -1.94
CA LEU A 83 33.56 4.35 -0.79
C LEU A 83 34.86 5.12 -0.58
N GLU A 84 34.90 6.00 0.42
CA GLU A 84 36.17 6.47 0.96
C GLU A 84 36.84 5.26 1.65
N CYS A 85 37.68 4.54 0.91
CA CYS A 85 38.67 3.65 1.53
C CYS A 85 39.73 4.54 2.18
N GLU A 86 39.60 4.76 3.49
CA GLU A 86 40.75 5.13 4.31
C GLU A 86 41.76 3.98 4.24
N ALA A 87 42.98 4.29 3.81
CA ALA A 87 44.16 3.44 3.87
C ALA A 87 45.21 4.08 4.77
#